data_AF-A0A955RAQ8-F1
#
_entry.id   AF-A0A955RAQ8-F1
#
_cell.length_a   1.000
_cell.length_b   1.000
_cell.length_c   1.000
_cell.angle_alpha   90.00
_cell.angle_beta   90.00
_cell.angle_gamma   90.00
#
_symmetry.space_group_name_H-M   'P 1'
#
loop_
_entity.id
_entity.type
_entity.pdbx_description
1 polymer ?
#
loop_
_entity_poly.entity_id
_entity_poly.type
_entity_poly.pdbx_seq_one_letter_code
_entity_poly.pdbx_strand_id
1 'polypeptide(L)'
;MSTVLASLALGAAAGLLVGYAAPLPARTEALEPTRAERAEVVRTATKPCPDMDAPAQEALDEAWRAREAAEQALRAIEEDLEAFMGAPGTFADYPDALRPEQLEETVDRLLDHEHAELQWVDCAEAPCIAVLRLIGADRQELVGMRAGAEPLQDGLDVDLGFEWVGLGDDTAYLTVPLGPDGLPDTLEHRVDVREEAILAELAAGVP
;
A
#
# COMPACT_ATOMS: atom_id res chain seq x y z
N MET A 1 38.84 -17.99 64.02
CA MET A 1 38.38 -17.69 65.38
C MET A 1 36.87 -17.72 65.38
N SER A 2 36.30 -18.70 66.06
CA SER A 2 34.86 -18.86 66.32
C SER A 2 34.34 -17.72 67.19
N THR A 3 33.16 -17.20 66.86
CA THR A 3 32.10 -16.98 67.87
C THR A 3 30.74 -17.05 67.21
N VAL A 4 30.02 -18.11 67.58
CA VAL A 4 28.58 -18.32 67.49
C VAL A 4 27.90 -17.58 68.64
N LEU A 5 26.65 -17.11 68.46
CA LEU A 5 25.50 -17.13 69.41
C LEU A 5 24.45 -16.09 68.92
N ALA A 6 23.32 -16.54 68.38
CA ALA A 6 22.08 -16.97 69.05
C ALA A 6 21.04 -15.83 69.04
N SER A 7 19.99 -15.90 68.20
CA SER A 7 18.74 -16.67 68.34
C SER A 7 17.68 -15.95 69.16
N LEU A 8 16.52 -15.74 68.53
CA LEU A 8 15.11 -15.79 69.03
C LEU A 8 14.28 -14.76 68.24
N ALA A 9 13.07 -14.99 67.76
CA ALA A 9 12.28 -16.16 67.40
C ALA A 9 10.96 -15.63 66.80
N LEU A 10 10.38 -16.43 65.90
CA LEU A 10 8.96 -16.54 65.59
C LEU A 10 8.17 -15.31 65.09
N GLY A 11 7.70 -15.47 63.85
CA GLY A 11 6.59 -14.71 63.30
C GLY A 11 6.24 -15.14 61.88
N ALA A 12 6.03 -16.45 61.67
CA ALA A 12 5.41 -16.93 60.45
C ALA A 12 3.91 -16.58 60.49
N ALA A 13 3.49 -15.66 59.63
CA ALA A 13 2.11 -15.58 59.16
C ALA A 13 2.17 -15.48 57.64
N ALA A 14 2.12 -16.66 57.01
CA ALA A 14 1.78 -16.79 55.61
C ALA A 14 0.35 -16.25 55.43
N GLY A 15 0.22 -15.18 54.64
CA GLY A 15 -1.04 -14.59 54.25
C GLY A 15 -0.87 -14.04 52.84
N LEU A 16 -1.16 -14.90 51.87
CA LEU A 16 -1.28 -14.58 50.45
C LEU A 16 -2.11 -13.30 50.24
N LEU A 17 -1.44 -12.22 49.84
CA LEU A 17 -2.02 -11.20 48.99
C LEU A 17 -1.05 -11.00 47.85
N VAL A 18 -1.26 -11.78 46.79
CA VAL A 18 -0.75 -11.50 45.45
C VAL A 18 -1.17 -10.07 45.14
N GLY A 19 -0.20 -9.16 45.16
CA GLY A 19 -0.39 -7.80 44.67
C GLY A 19 -0.87 -7.89 43.24
N TYR A 20 -2.11 -7.45 43.01
CA TYR A 20 -2.69 -7.23 41.71
C TYR A 20 -1.79 -6.22 40.99
N ALA A 21 -0.89 -6.71 40.12
CA ALA A 21 -0.24 -5.87 39.14
C ALA A 21 -1.35 -5.41 38.19
N ALA A 22 -1.69 -4.12 38.23
CA ALA A 22 -2.57 -3.53 37.24
C ALA A 22 -1.97 -3.80 35.85
N PRO A 23 -2.77 -4.23 34.86
CA PRO A 23 -2.27 -4.34 33.50
C PRO A 23 -1.85 -2.94 33.04
N LEU A 24 -0.62 -2.83 32.56
CA LEU A 24 -0.15 -1.64 31.85
C LEU A 24 -1.14 -1.32 30.72
N PRO A 25 -1.54 -0.06 30.52
CA PRO A 25 -2.40 0.28 29.39
C PRO A 25 -1.71 -0.19 28.12
N ALA A 26 -2.45 -0.95 27.30
CA ALA A 26 -2.03 -1.31 25.96
C ALA A 26 -1.56 -0.04 25.25
N ARG A 27 -0.39 -0.10 24.59
CA ARG A 27 -0.02 0.90 23.59
C ARG A 27 -1.18 0.97 22.61
N THR A 28 -1.93 2.06 22.63
CA THR A 28 -2.67 2.49 21.47
C THR A 28 -1.64 2.61 20.36
N GLU A 29 -1.71 1.74 19.36
CA GLU A 29 -1.19 2.06 18.04
C GLU A 29 -1.83 3.40 17.67
N ALA A 30 -1.05 4.47 17.78
CA ALA A 30 -1.44 5.71 17.15
C ALA A 30 -1.44 5.38 15.67
N LEU A 31 -2.63 5.17 15.08
CA LEU A 31 -2.76 5.18 13.64
C LEU A 31 -2.06 6.46 13.17
N GLU A 32 -0.99 6.27 12.41
CA GLU A 32 -0.35 7.36 11.69
C GLU A 32 -1.46 8.07 10.91
N PRO A 33 -1.69 9.38 11.12
CA PRO A 33 -2.77 10.08 10.44
C PRO A 33 -2.59 9.88 8.94
N THR A 34 -3.68 9.56 8.25
CA THR A 34 -3.71 9.43 6.79
C THR A 34 -3.24 10.73 6.13
N ARG A 35 -2.83 10.68 4.86
CA ARG A 35 -2.42 11.89 4.12
C ARG A 35 -3.51 12.98 4.12
N ALA A 36 -4.78 12.58 4.06
CA ALA A 36 -5.93 13.46 4.17
C ALA A 36 -6.05 14.08 5.57
N GLU A 37 -5.91 13.28 6.63
CA GLU A 37 -5.92 13.79 8.01
C GLU A 37 -4.71 14.70 8.29
N ARG A 38 -3.53 14.41 7.73
CA ARG A 38 -2.37 15.32 7.82
C ARG A 38 -2.64 16.64 7.09
N ALA A 39 -3.24 16.59 5.90
CA ALA A 39 -3.60 17.79 5.15
C ALA A 39 -4.65 18.63 5.86
N GLU A 40 -5.61 17.99 6.54
CA GLU A 40 -6.64 18.65 7.34
C GLU A 40 -6.09 19.19 8.66
N VAL A 41 -5.17 18.48 9.32
CA VAL A 41 -4.40 18.98 10.46
C VAL A 41 -3.52 20.15 10.05
N VAL A 42 -2.89 20.16 8.88
CA VAL A 42 -2.15 21.34 8.39
C VAL A 42 -3.11 22.51 8.14
N ARG A 43 -4.27 22.27 7.51
CA ARG A 43 -5.30 23.31 7.31
C ARG A 43 -5.85 23.87 8.62
N THR A 44 -6.07 23.03 9.64
CA THR A 44 -6.66 23.43 10.93
C THR A 44 -5.66 23.87 12.00
N ALA A 45 -4.43 23.34 11.98
CA ALA A 45 -3.33 23.72 12.88
C ALA A 45 -2.62 25.01 12.44
N THR A 46 -2.93 25.53 11.24
CA THR A 46 -2.59 26.90 10.87
C THR A 46 -3.53 27.86 11.59
N LYS A 47 -3.44 27.91 12.94
CA LYS A 47 -3.61 29.20 13.61
C LYS A 47 -2.55 30.11 12.99
N PRO A 48 -2.89 31.32 12.54
CA PRO A 48 -1.87 32.29 12.17
C PRO A 48 -0.88 32.32 13.33
N CYS A 49 0.41 32.06 13.06
CA CYS A 49 1.41 32.22 14.10
C CYS A 49 1.19 33.63 14.68
N PRO A 50 0.90 33.77 15.98
CA PRO A 50 0.29 34.99 16.53
C PRO A 50 1.17 36.25 16.38
N ASP A 51 2.41 36.09 15.89
CA ASP A 51 3.42 37.13 15.69
C ASP A 51 3.97 37.20 14.25
N MET A 52 3.23 36.76 13.22
CA MET A 52 3.67 37.00 11.83
C MET A 52 3.56 38.49 11.47
N ASP A 53 4.61 39.04 10.86
CA ASP A 53 4.58 40.38 10.31
C ASP A 53 3.75 40.45 9.02
N ALA A 54 3.36 41.68 8.62
CA ALA A 54 2.50 41.88 7.45
C ALA A 54 3.07 41.28 6.15
N PRO A 55 4.39 41.40 5.85
CA PRO A 55 4.98 40.73 4.69
C PRO A 55 4.88 39.20 4.74
N ALA A 56 5.10 38.57 5.90
CA ALA A 56 4.97 37.12 6.03
C ALA A 56 3.51 36.66 5.87
N GLN A 57 2.55 37.45 6.36
CA GLN A 57 1.13 37.17 6.16
C GLN A 57 0.73 37.27 4.68
N GLU A 58 1.20 38.30 3.96
CA GLU A 58 0.93 38.45 2.53
C GLU A 58 1.51 37.29 1.70
N ALA A 59 2.73 36.86 2.02
CA ALA A 59 3.35 35.71 1.37
C ALA A 59 2.58 34.39 1.63
N LEU A 60 2.06 34.20 2.86
CA LEU A 60 1.23 33.04 3.19
C LEU A 60 -0.09 33.05 2.41
N ASP A 61 -0.75 34.20 2.31
CA ASP A 61 -2.01 34.35 1.57
C ASP A 61 -1.80 34.14 0.06
N GLU A 62 -0.66 34.56 -0.48
CA GLU A 62 -0.26 34.24 -1.87
C GLU A 62 -0.02 32.74 -2.06
N ALA A 63 0.69 32.08 -1.13
CA ALA A 63 0.93 30.64 -1.19
C ALA A 63 -0.38 29.83 -1.14
N TRP A 64 -1.34 30.26 -0.30
CA TRP A 64 -2.66 29.64 -0.26
C TRP A 64 -3.42 29.80 -1.58
N ARG A 65 -3.44 31.00 -2.17
CA ARG A 65 -4.06 31.22 -3.48
C ARG A 65 -3.41 30.38 -4.58
N ALA A 66 -2.08 30.28 -4.58
CA ALA A 66 -1.35 29.45 -5.54
C ALA A 66 -1.70 27.96 -5.38
N ARG A 67 -1.80 27.47 -4.13
CA ARG A 67 -2.24 26.11 -3.85
C ARG A 67 -3.68 25.86 -4.32
N GLU A 68 -4.61 26.75 -4.02
CA GLU A 68 -6.00 26.61 -4.47
C GLU A 68 -6.12 26.61 -6.00
N ALA A 69 -5.34 27.45 -6.68
CA ALA A 69 -5.29 27.46 -8.15
C ALA A 69 -4.71 26.15 -8.70
N ALA A 70 -3.68 25.59 -8.07
CA ALA A 70 -3.12 24.29 -8.45
C ALA A 70 -4.13 23.14 -8.21
N GLU A 71 -4.83 23.13 -7.07
CA GLU A 71 -5.89 22.15 -6.77
C GLU A 71 -7.07 22.25 -7.75
N GLN A 72 -7.35 23.44 -8.32
CA GLN A 72 -8.35 23.61 -9.37
C GLN A 72 -7.86 23.14 -10.73
N ALA A 73 -6.62 23.46 -11.09
CA ALA A 73 -6.02 22.99 -12.34
C ALA A 73 -5.91 21.47 -12.38
N LEU A 74 -5.55 20.83 -11.26
CA LEU A 74 -5.52 19.37 -11.14
C LEU A 74 -6.91 18.77 -11.39
N ARG A 75 -7.96 19.31 -10.75
CA ARG A 75 -9.33 18.84 -10.97
C ARG A 75 -9.78 18.97 -12.43
N ALA A 76 -9.42 20.05 -13.11
CA ALA A 76 -9.74 20.22 -14.53
C ALA A 76 -9.04 19.18 -15.41
N ILE A 77 -7.78 18.86 -15.11
CA ILE A 77 -7.04 17.80 -15.81
C ILE A 77 -7.67 16.43 -15.54
N GLU A 78 -8.07 16.15 -14.29
CA GLU A 78 -8.75 14.91 -13.91
C GLU A 78 -10.10 14.74 -14.64
N GLU A 79 -10.90 15.82 -14.74
CA GLU A 79 -12.16 15.82 -15.50
C GLU A 79 -11.93 15.56 -17.00
N ASP A 80 -10.93 16.21 -17.60
CA ASP A 80 -10.57 15.98 -19.01
C ASP A 80 -10.09 14.53 -19.24
N LEU A 81 -9.33 13.98 -18.28
CA LEU A 81 -8.84 12.62 -18.33
C LEU A 81 -9.97 11.60 -18.17
N GLU A 82 -10.92 11.84 -17.26
CA GLU A 82 -12.12 11.03 -17.09
C GLU A 82 -12.98 11.02 -18.35
N ALA A 83 -13.07 12.14 -19.07
CA ALA A 83 -13.79 12.19 -20.34
C ALA A 83 -13.17 11.29 -21.43
N PHE A 84 -11.86 11.00 -21.35
CA PHE A 84 -11.14 10.17 -22.32
C PHE A 84 -10.99 8.72 -21.86
N MET A 85 -10.58 8.50 -20.61
CA MET A 85 -10.28 7.19 -20.04
C MET A 85 -11.43 6.60 -19.20
N GLY A 86 -12.54 7.32 -19.06
CA GLY A 86 -13.62 6.96 -18.16
C GLY A 86 -13.31 7.20 -16.68
N ALA A 87 -14.33 7.05 -15.84
CA ALA A 87 -14.19 7.17 -14.39
C ALA A 87 -13.29 6.05 -13.83
N PRO A 88 -12.57 6.31 -12.71
CA PRO A 88 -11.87 5.26 -11.97
C PRO A 88 -12.79 4.07 -11.66
N GLY A 89 -12.29 2.85 -11.86
CA GLY A 89 -13.02 1.64 -11.50
C GLY A 89 -13.25 1.53 -10.00
N THR A 90 -14.36 0.91 -9.59
CA THR A 90 -14.65 0.63 -8.17
C THR A 90 -14.71 -0.88 -7.93
N PHE A 91 -14.32 -1.30 -6.72
CA PHE A 91 -14.32 -2.71 -6.31
C PHE A 91 -15.68 -3.23 -5.82
N ALA A 92 -16.73 -2.40 -5.86
CA ALA A 92 -18.04 -2.76 -5.31
C ALA A 92 -18.63 -4.02 -5.96
N ASP A 93 -18.40 -4.18 -7.26
CA ASP A 93 -18.93 -5.28 -8.07
C ASP A 93 -17.95 -6.45 -8.22
N TYR A 94 -16.77 -6.36 -7.60
CA TYR A 94 -15.74 -7.40 -7.69
C TYR A 94 -15.99 -8.50 -6.64
N PRO A 95 -15.66 -9.78 -6.97
CA PRO A 95 -15.63 -10.87 -6.00
C PRO A 95 -14.79 -10.50 -4.77
N ASP A 96 -15.15 -11.04 -3.60
CA ASP A 96 -14.42 -10.77 -2.35
C ASP A 96 -12.92 -11.10 -2.46
N ALA A 97 -12.56 -12.14 -3.22
CA ALA A 97 -11.18 -12.54 -3.47
C ALA A 97 -10.37 -11.50 -4.25
N LEU A 98 -11.03 -10.62 -5.01
CA LEU A 98 -10.43 -9.54 -5.80
C LEU A 98 -10.50 -8.17 -5.10
N ARG A 99 -10.86 -8.14 -3.81
CA ARG A 99 -10.90 -6.90 -3.04
C ARG A 99 -9.56 -6.60 -2.36
N PRO A 100 -9.17 -5.31 -2.27
CA PRO A 100 -7.83 -4.93 -1.80
C PRO A 100 -7.43 -5.51 -0.45
N GLU A 101 -8.36 -5.69 0.49
CA GLU A 101 -8.06 -6.10 1.86
C GLU A 101 -7.52 -7.54 1.98
N GLN A 102 -7.76 -8.40 0.98
CA GLN A 102 -7.39 -9.83 1.01
C GLN A 102 -6.53 -10.23 -0.20
N LEU A 103 -6.31 -9.31 -1.14
CA LEU A 103 -5.80 -9.68 -2.44
C LEU A 103 -4.32 -10.03 -2.41
N GLU A 104 -3.50 -9.29 -1.66
CA GLU A 104 -2.06 -9.57 -1.58
C GLU A 104 -1.77 -10.97 -1.02
N GLU A 105 -2.43 -11.35 0.09
CA GLU A 105 -2.33 -12.70 0.67
C GLU A 105 -2.87 -13.77 -0.31
N THR A 106 -3.93 -13.45 -1.04
CA THR A 106 -4.52 -14.40 -2.00
C THR A 106 -3.61 -14.62 -3.20
N VAL A 107 -3.03 -13.56 -3.75
CA VAL A 107 -2.05 -13.61 -4.86
C VAL A 107 -0.83 -14.40 -4.40
N ASP A 108 -0.20 -14.04 -3.29
CA ASP A 108 1.00 -14.71 -2.78
C ASP A 108 0.78 -16.22 -2.59
N ARG A 109 -0.37 -16.60 -2.03
CA ARG A 109 -0.75 -18.01 -1.84
C ARG A 109 -0.97 -18.78 -3.14
N LEU A 110 -1.42 -18.12 -4.20
CA LEU A 110 -1.70 -18.76 -5.49
C LEU A 110 -0.44 -18.87 -6.37
N LEU A 111 0.53 -17.98 -6.20
CA LEU A 111 1.73 -17.94 -7.03
C LEU A 111 2.53 -19.25 -6.97
N ASP A 112 3.12 -19.58 -8.11
CA ASP A 112 4.19 -20.55 -8.17
C ASP A 112 5.53 -19.88 -7.84
N HIS A 113 5.98 -20.05 -6.59
CA HIS A 113 7.25 -19.51 -6.10
C HIS A 113 8.51 -20.13 -6.71
N GLU A 114 8.40 -21.10 -7.64
CA GLU A 114 9.54 -21.49 -8.48
C GLU A 114 9.73 -20.55 -9.67
N HIS A 115 8.68 -19.81 -10.06
CA HIS A 115 8.65 -18.98 -11.27
C HIS A 115 8.41 -17.49 -10.99
N ALA A 116 7.74 -17.13 -9.89
CA ALA A 116 7.44 -15.75 -9.56
C ALA A 116 7.43 -15.45 -8.05
N GLU A 117 7.79 -14.22 -7.70
CA GLU A 117 7.64 -13.66 -6.36
C GLU A 117 6.77 -12.40 -6.42
N LEU A 118 5.76 -12.30 -5.55
CA LEU A 118 4.99 -11.08 -5.41
C LEU A 118 5.88 -9.96 -4.86
N GLN A 119 5.84 -8.79 -5.50
CA GLN A 119 6.51 -7.59 -4.98
C GLN A 119 5.50 -6.70 -4.26
N TRP A 120 4.39 -6.36 -4.92
CA TRP A 120 3.26 -5.66 -4.35
C TRP A 120 2.02 -5.80 -5.24
N VAL A 121 0.88 -5.32 -4.75
CA VAL A 121 -0.36 -5.19 -5.52
C VAL A 121 -0.79 -3.72 -5.54
N ASP A 122 -0.91 -3.13 -6.73
CA ASP A 122 -1.44 -1.77 -6.89
C ASP A 122 -2.97 -1.80 -6.99
N CYS A 123 -3.64 -1.34 -5.93
CA CYS A 123 -5.10 -1.28 -5.83
C CYS A 123 -5.63 0.16 -5.74
N ALA A 124 -4.91 1.14 -6.32
CA ALA A 124 -5.35 2.54 -6.32
C ALA A 124 -6.75 2.73 -6.92
N GLU A 125 -7.08 1.94 -7.95
CA GLU A 125 -8.41 1.81 -8.55
C GLU A 125 -8.62 0.38 -9.07
N ALA A 126 -9.86 0.01 -9.41
CA ALA A 126 -10.16 -1.32 -9.93
C ALA A 126 -9.89 -1.42 -11.45
N PRO A 127 -9.37 -2.56 -11.96
CA PRO A 127 -8.87 -3.71 -11.20
C PRO A 127 -7.53 -3.41 -10.50
N CYS A 128 -7.20 -4.21 -9.48
CA CYS A 128 -5.85 -4.19 -8.92
C CYS A 128 -4.84 -4.75 -9.95
N ILE A 129 -3.57 -4.40 -9.84
CA ILE A 129 -2.49 -4.94 -10.67
C ILE A 129 -1.47 -5.61 -9.76
N ALA A 130 -1.23 -6.91 -9.91
CA ALA A 130 -0.13 -7.58 -9.24
C ALA A 130 1.19 -7.31 -9.97
N VAL A 131 2.22 -6.96 -9.21
CA VAL A 131 3.58 -6.79 -9.72
C VAL A 131 4.43 -7.95 -9.24
N LEU A 132 4.87 -8.76 -10.18
CA LEU A 132 5.60 -10.00 -9.93
C LEU A 132 7.03 -9.85 -10.41
N ARG A 133 7.97 -10.37 -9.62
CA ARG A 133 9.36 -10.58 -10.04
C ARG A 133 9.49 -12.00 -10.56
N LEU A 134 9.88 -12.15 -11.82
CA LEU A 134 10.13 -13.46 -12.41
C LEU A 134 11.46 -14.03 -11.93
N ILE A 135 11.44 -15.29 -11.54
CA ILE A 135 12.59 -16.03 -11.00
C ILE A 135 12.81 -17.33 -11.79
N GLY A 136 13.94 -17.97 -11.55
CA GLY A 136 14.33 -19.18 -12.27
C GLY A 136 15.13 -18.92 -13.56
N ALA A 137 15.42 -20.01 -14.25
CA ALA A 137 16.23 -20.01 -15.48
C ALA A 137 15.47 -19.46 -16.68
N ASP A 138 14.16 -19.72 -16.75
CA ASP A 138 13.30 -19.40 -17.90
C ASP A 138 12.57 -18.06 -17.73
N ARG A 139 13.01 -17.21 -16.79
CA ARG A 139 12.38 -15.93 -16.42
C ARG A 139 12.27 -14.90 -17.56
N GLN A 140 13.09 -15.05 -18.61
CA GLN A 140 13.03 -14.20 -19.81
C GLN A 140 12.33 -14.92 -20.99
N GLU A 141 11.87 -16.15 -20.79
CA GLU A 141 11.15 -16.91 -21.79
C GLU A 141 9.65 -16.81 -21.54
N LEU A 142 8.87 -16.82 -22.62
CA LEU A 142 7.39 -16.79 -22.55
C LEU A 142 6.83 -17.91 -21.65
N VAL A 143 7.50 -19.07 -21.63
CA VAL A 143 7.08 -20.21 -20.82
C VAL A 143 7.21 -19.91 -19.33
N GLY A 144 8.33 -19.33 -18.89
CA GLY A 144 8.52 -18.94 -17.49
C GLY A 144 7.61 -17.78 -17.07
N MET A 145 7.39 -16.81 -17.96
CA MET A 145 6.43 -15.72 -17.74
C MET A 145 5.02 -16.25 -17.50
N ARG A 146 4.58 -17.16 -18.38
CA ARG A 146 3.26 -17.78 -18.29
C ARG A 146 3.12 -18.63 -17.03
N ALA A 147 4.14 -19.41 -16.67
CA ALA A 147 4.16 -20.19 -15.44
C ALA A 147 4.03 -19.31 -14.17
N GLY A 148 4.55 -18.08 -14.21
CA GLY A 148 4.39 -17.11 -13.13
C GLY A 148 2.96 -16.54 -12.97
N ALA A 149 2.19 -16.46 -14.06
CA ALA A 149 0.86 -15.82 -14.08
C ALA A 149 -0.33 -16.79 -14.19
N GLU A 150 -0.16 -17.99 -14.78
CA GLU A 150 -1.20 -19.04 -14.88
C GLU A 150 -1.88 -19.37 -13.56
N PRO A 151 -1.15 -19.53 -12.43
CA PRO A 151 -1.78 -19.82 -11.16
C PRO A 151 -2.76 -18.72 -10.67
N LEU A 152 -2.52 -17.46 -11.07
CA LEU A 152 -3.41 -16.35 -10.73
C LEU A 152 -4.70 -16.39 -11.55
N GLN A 153 -4.63 -16.68 -12.86
CA GLN A 153 -5.83 -16.84 -13.68
C GLN A 153 -6.71 -17.96 -13.16
N ASP A 154 -6.13 -19.14 -12.96
CA ASP A 154 -6.88 -20.33 -12.57
C ASP A 154 -7.47 -20.15 -11.16
N GLY A 155 -6.74 -19.47 -10.28
CA GLY A 155 -7.13 -19.27 -8.89
C GLY A 155 -8.13 -18.14 -8.67
N LEU A 156 -8.14 -17.13 -9.56
CA LEU A 156 -8.96 -15.92 -9.41
C LEU A 156 -10.02 -15.74 -10.50
N ASP A 157 -10.02 -16.57 -11.54
CA ASP A 157 -10.91 -16.46 -12.71
C ASP A 157 -10.77 -15.09 -13.38
N VAL A 158 -9.51 -14.71 -13.68
CA VAL A 158 -9.13 -13.42 -14.29
C VAL A 158 -8.47 -13.64 -15.65
N ASP A 159 -8.65 -12.68 -16.58
CA ASP A 159 -8.06 -12.76 -17.92
C ASP A 159 -6.55 -12.45 -17.90
N LEU A 160 -5.83 -13.00 -18.87
CA LEU A 160 -4.46 -12.61 -19.15
C LEU A 160 -4.37 -11.37 -20.02
N GLY A 161 -4.47 -10.22 -19.37
CA GLY A 161 -3.53 -9.16 -19.67
C GLY A 161 -2.23 -9.45 -18.92
N PHE A 162 -1.08 -9.46 -19.56
CA PHE A 162 0.17 -9.28 -18.82
C PHE A 162 1.15 -8.49 -19.63
N GLU A 163 1.72 -7.46 -19.01
CA GLU A 163 2.80 -6.69 -19.58
C GLU A 163 4.11 -7.03 -18.86
N TRP A 164 5.20 -7.09 -19.62
CA TRP A 164 6.50 -7.52 -19.11
C TRP A 164 7.56 -6.46 -19.38
N VAL A 165 8.45 -6.28 -18.39
CA VAL A 165 9.68 -5.51 -18.56
C VAL A 165 10.89 -6.30 -18.07
N GLY A 166 11.92 -6.39 -18.92
CA GLY A 166 13.25 -6.84 -18.53
C GLY A 166 14.08 -5.66 -18.02
N LEU A 167 14.48 -5.70 -16.75
CA LEU A 167 15.34 -4.68 -16.12
C LEU A 167 16.72 -5.27 -15.87
N GLY A 168 17.58 -5.21 -16.89
CA GLY A 168 18.93 -5.75 -16.84
C GLY A 168 19.01 -7.28 -16.98
N ASP A 169 20.23 -7.81 -16.87
CA ASP A 169 20.51 -9.23 -17.22
C ASP A 169 19.83 -10.22 -16.25
N ASP A 170 19.57 -9.81 -15.00
CA ASP A 170 19.12 -10.71 -13.93
C ASP A 170 17.75 -10.38 -13.33
N THR A 171 17.04 -9.35 -13.81
CA THR A 171 15.73 -8.99 -13.25
C THR A 171 14.69 -8.81 -14.34
N ALA A 172 13.56 -9.50 -14.18
CA ALA A 172 12.42 -9.41 -15.05
C ALA A 172 11.16 -9.26 -14.19
N TYR A 173 10.29 -8.34 -14.59
CA TYR A 173 9.03 -8.07 -13.91
C TYR A 173 7.86 -8.33 -14.84
N LEU A 174 6.74 -8.72 -14.25
CA LEU A 174 5.48 -8.99 -14.91
C LEU A 174 4.38 -8.25 -14.15
N THR A 175 3.57 -7.48 -14.86
CA THR A 175 2.31 -6.94 -14.34
C THR A 175 1.17 -7.86 -14.74
N VAL A 176 0.24 -8.08 -13.82
CA VAL A 176 -0.94 -8.93 -14.03
C VAL A 176 -2.16 -8.18 -13.50
N PRO A 177 -3.02 -7.63 -14.37
CA PRO A 177 -4.30 -7.06 -13.98
C PRO A 177 -5.21 -8.14 -13.38
N LEU A 178 -5.75 -7.87 -12.20
CA LEU A 178 -6.58 -8.78 -11.41
C LEU A 178 -8.05 -8.38 -11.55
N GLY A 179 -8.53 -8.43 -12.79
CA GLY A 179 -9.89 -8.06 -13.18
C GLY A 179 -10.66 -9.22 -13.78
N PRO A 180 -12.01 -9.20 -13.69
CA PRO A 180 -12.84 -10.18 -14.38
C PRO A 180 -12.66 -10.06 -15.90
N ASP A 181 -12.89 -11.17 -16.61
CA ASP A 181 -12.89 -11.20 -18.08
C ASP A 181 -13.81 -10.14 -18.70
N GLY A 182 -13.32 -9.47 -19.75
CA GLY A 182 -14.11 -8.54 -20.55
C GLY A 182 -14.39 -7.21 -19.85
N LEU A 183 -13.35 -6.54 -19.38
CA LEU A 183 -13.45 -5.18 -18.87
C LEU A 183 -13.98 -4.23 -19.96
N PRO A 184 -14.72 -3.16 -19.59
CA PRO A 184 -15.05 -2.10 -20.53
C PRO A 184 -13.78 -1.46 -21.10
N ASP A 185 -13.75 -1.14 -22.40
CA ASP A 185 -12.60 -0.53 -23.09
C ASP A 185 -11.98 0.64 -22.32
N THR A 186 -12.79 1.49 -21.69
CA THR A 186 -12.30 2.63 -20.89
C THR A 186 -11.46 2.18 -19.70
N LEU A 187 -11.87 1.11 -19.01
CA LEU A 187 -11.09 0.55 -17.90
C LEU A 187 -9.83 -0.16 -18.40
N GLU A 188 -9.89 -0.84 -19.56
CA GLU A 188 -8.69 -1.42 -20.19
C GLU A 188 -7.63 -0.34 -20.45
N HIS A 189 -8.00 0.80 -21.04
CA HIS A 189 -7.06 1.90 -21.28
C HIS A 189 -6.45 2.46 -19.98
N ARG A 190 -7.20 2.47 -18.88
CA ARG A 190 -6.66 2.91 -17.57
C ARG A 190 -5.68 1.90 -17.01
N VAL A 191 -5.96 0.61 -17.17
CA VAL A 191 -5.05 -0.47 -16.79
C VAL A 191 -3.75 -0.35 -17.57
N ASP A 192 -3.80 -0.22 -18.90
CA ASP A 192 -2.62 -0.05 -19.75
C ASP A 192 -1.73 1.12 -19.27
N VAL A 193 -2.33 2.29 -19.03
CA VAL A 193 -1.57 3.47 -18.55
C VAL A 193 -0.96 3.24 -17.16
N ARG A 194 -1.65 2.51 -16.28
CA ARG A 194 -1.13 2.17 -14.95
C ARG A 194 0.00 1.15 -15.03
N GLU A 195 -0.11 0.14 -15.89
CA GLU A 195 0.97 -0.81 -16.15
C GLU A 195 2.21 -0.08 -16.68
N GLU A 196 2.07 0.79 -17.69
CA GLU A 196 3.18 1.61 -18.20
C GLU A 196 3.85 2.46 -17.10
N ALA A 197 3.06 3.06 -16.20
CA ALA A 197 3.57 3.83 -15.08
C ALA A 197 4.36 2.97 -14.08
N ILE A 198 3.82 1.81 -13.71
CA ILE A 198 4.48 0.82 -12.84
C ILE A 198 5.81 0.37 -13.44
N LEU A 199 5.82 0.02 -14.73
CA LEU A 199 7.02 -0.43 -15.43
C LEU A 199 8.08 0.69 -15.50
N ALA A 200 7.66 1.95 -15.66
CA ALA A 200 8.54 3.10 -15.63
C ALA A 200 9.16 3.34 -14.23
N GLU A 201 8.39 3.18 -13.15
CA GLU A 201 8.87 3.27 -11.77
C GLU A 201 9.90 2.18 -11.46
N LEU A 202 9.59 0.94 -11.84
CA LEU A 202 10.50 -0.19 -11.76
C LEU A 202 11.81 0.10 -12.51
N ALA A 203 11.72 0.61 -13.75
CA ALA A 203 12.89 0.95 -14.56
C ALA A 203 13.75 2.07 -13.96
N ALA A 204 13.12 3.00 -13.22
CA ALA A 204 13.81 4.06 -12.49
C ALA A 204 14.46 3.57 -11.18
N GLY A 205 14.21 2.32 -10.78
CA GLY A 205 14.66 1.78 -9.50
C GLY A 205 13.95 2.41 -8.30
N VAL A 206 12.75 2.96 -8.52
CA VAL A 206 11.88 3.45 -7.46
C VAL A 206 11.02 2.28 -7.01
N PRO A 207 11.13 1.84 -5.73
CA PRO A 207 10.28 0.79 -5.20
C PRO A 207 8.85 1.28 -4.96
#